data_AF-A0A833L3N3-F1
#
_entry.id   AF-A0A833L3N3-F1
#
_cell.length_a   1.000
_cell.length_b   1.000
_cell.length_c   1.000
_cell.angle_alpha   90.00
_cell.angle_beta   90.00
_cell.angle_gamma   90.00
#
_symmetry.space_group_name_H-M   'P 1'
#
loop_
_entity.id
_entity.type
_entity.pdbx_description
1 polymer ?
#
loop_
_entity_poly.entity_id
_entity_poly.type
_entity_poly.pdbx_seq_one_letter_code
_entity_poly.pdbx_strand_id
1 'polypeptide(L)'
;MAGSDRHVALCLVAFVLICCVPGALAQIAAPNEWRSVSYADLQLPGPTTTSFAALWADEITRNNAAYRKRGDRRFLAGNAPATESHFVIRSPVKTVVLSVLNTATACRHIATDGVGRATLKRCPMRLAVYQANRSAILNAGTGCFIEYAAVETGSSRDPARNASYAAYDKDTRTIRTGLFFAGQPADDCITRIPLPQG
;
A
#
# COMPACT_ATOMS: atom_id res chain seq x y z
N MET A 1 17.26 -44.52 68.35
CA MET A 1 15.97 -44.23 69.01
C MET A 1 15.51 -42.86 68.53
N ALA A 2 14.25 -42.78 68.07
CA ALA A 2 13.49 -41.61 67.57
C ALA A 2 14.05 -40.90 66.31
N GLY A 3 13.30 -40.60 65.24
CA GLY A 3 11.87 -40.65 64.98
C GLY A 3 11.34 -39.29 64.50
N SER A 4 10.78 -39.27 63.27
CA SER A 4 9.77 -38.34 62.70
C SER A 4 10.13 -36.91 62.24
N ASP A 5 9.96 -36.75 60.93
CA ASP A 5 9.00 -35.86 60.24
C ASP A 5 9.34 -34.42 59.79
N ARG A 6 9.18 -34.27 58.45
CA ARG A 6 8.59 -33.16 57.66
C ARG A 6 9.35 -31.82 57.66
N HIS A 7 9.65 -31.19 56.53
CA HIS A 7 8.72 -30.77 55.48
C HIS A 7 9.40 -30.67 54.10
N VAL A 8 8.75 -31.24 53.09
CA VAL A 8 9.03 -30.99 51.66
C VAL A 8 8.35 -29.68 51.28
N ALA A 9 9.14 -28.66 50.92
CA ALA A 9 8.62 -27.40 50.41
C ALA A 9 8.58 -27.43 48.88
N LEU A 10 7.34 -27.45 48.37
CA LEU A 10 6.94 -27.20 46.99
C LEU A 10 7.57 -25.91 46.44
N CYS A 11 8.18 -25.97 45.25
CA CYS A 11 8.32 -24.81 44.37
C CYS A 11 7.65 -25.15 43.03
N LEU A 12 6.35 -24.85 42.94
CA LEU A 12 5.62 -24.80 41.69
C LEU A 12 6.02 -23.51 40.96
N VAL A 13 6.90 -23.63 39.97
CA VAL A 13 7.21 -22.54 39.04
C VAL A 13 6.05 -22.43 38.06
N ALA A 14 5.18 -21.44 38.24
CA ALA A 14 4.11 -21.12 37.29
C ALA A 14 4.72 -20.41 36.07
N PHE A 15 4.87 -21.14 34.96
CA PHE A 15 5.25 -20.58 33.68
C PHE A 15 4.02 -19.87 33.07
N VAL A 16 3.89 -18.56 33.30
CA VAL A 16 2.88 -17.74 32.62
C VAL A 16 3.40 -17.48 31.21
N LEU A 17 2.93 -18.28 30.24
CA LEU A 17 3.12 -18.00 28.82
C LEU A 17 2.23 -16.81 28.45
N ILE A 18 2.79 -15.60 28.52
CA ILE A 18 2.16 -14.41 27.96
C ILE A 18 2.30 -14.52 26.43
N CYS A 19 1.29 -15.10 25.78
CA CYS A 19 1.09 -14.96 24.35
C CYS A 19 0.72 -13.50 24.05
N CYS A 20 1.72 -12.64 23.90
CA CYS A 20 1.54 -11.36 23.22
C CYS A 20 1.23 -11.67 21.75
N VAL A 21 -0.05 -11.82 21.41
CA VAL A 21 -0.50 -11.73 20.03
C VAL A 21 -0.29 -10.27 19.61
N PRO A 22 0.59 -9.94 18.67
CA PRO A 22 0.64 -8.59 18.14
C PRO A 22 -0.62 -8.43 17.29
N GLY A 23 -1.68 -7.89 17.88
CA GLY A 23 -2.74 -7.29 17.10
C GLY A 23 -2.10 -6.20 16.25
N ALA A 24 -2.19 -6.33 14.92
CA ALA A 24 -1.80 -5.28 13.99
C ALA A 24 -2.65 -4.04 14.27
N LEU A 25 -2.20 -3.20 15.20
CA LEU A 25 -2.78 -1.88 15.42
C LEU A 25 -2.61 -1.13 14.11
N ALA A 26 -3.73 -0.75 13.50
CA ALA A 26 -3.74 0.20 12.40
C ALA A 26 -3.00 1.45 12.87
N GLN A 27 -1.77 1.65 12.40
CA GLN A 27 -0.96 2.82 12.77
C GLN A 27 -1.77 4.08 12.44
N ILE A 28 -2.17 4.79 13.48
CA ILE A 28 -2.71 6.15 13.37
C ILE A 28 -1.55 6.99 12.85
N ALA A 29 -1.66 7.49 11.62
CA ALA A 29 -0.57 8.20 10.96
C ALA A 29 -0.18 9.42 11.80
N ALA A 30 1.06 9.47 12.30
CA ALA A 30 1.60 10.68 12.88
C ALA A 30 1.71 11.74 11.78
N PRO A 31 1.19 12.97 11.98
CA PRO A 31 1.33 14.03 10.99
C PRO A 31 2.80 14.30 10.68
N ASN A 32 3.08 14.68 9.42
CA ASN A 32 4.38 15.06 8.89
C ASN A 32 5.43 13.93 8.81
N GLU A 33 5.12 12.72 9.27
CA GLU A 33 6.03 11.57 9.18
C GLU A 33 5.95 10.90 7.80
N TRP A 34 7.11 10.65 7.20
CA TRP A 34 7.22 9.85 5.98
C TRP A 34 7.04 8.37 6.31
N ARG A 35 6.16 7.71 5.57
CA ARG A 35 5.95 6.26 5.65
C ARG A 35 5.84 5.64 4.28
N SER A 36 6.19 4.37 4.19
CA SER A 36 6.04 3.59 2.97
C SER A 36 4.58 3.54 2.55
N VAL A 37 4.33 3.60 1.24
CA VAL A 37 3.01 3.31 0.69
C VAL A 37 2.76 1.80 0.71
N SER A 38 1.49 1.43 0.78
CA SER A 38 1.05 0.03 0.67
C SER A 38 0.72 -0.30 -0.78
N TYR A 39 0.72 -1.58 -1.13
CA TYR A 39 0.35 -2.07 -2.46
C TYR A 39 -0.80 -3.07 -2.36
N ALA A 40 -1.70 -3.05 -3.33
CA ALA A 40 -2.77 -4.03 -3.47
C ALA A 40 -2.79 -4.62 -4.88
N ASP A 41 -2.97 -5.93 -4.95
CA ASP A 41 -3.30 -6.62 -6.18
C ASP A 41 -4.82 -6.52 -6.43
N LEU A 42 -5.18 -6.06 -7.63
CA LEU A 42 -6.56 -5.87 -8.07
C LEU A 42 -6.94 -6.85 -9.18
N GLN A 43 -6.10 -7.84 -9.52
CA GLN A 43 -6.46 -8.87 -10.50
C GLN A 43 -7.65 -9.71 -10.02
N LEU A 44 -7.64 -10.08 -8.74
CA LEU A 44 -8.73 -10.81 -8.08
C LEU A 44 -9.08 -10.11 -6.77
N PRO A 45 -9.88 -9.02 -6.81
CA PRO A 45 -10.17 -8.24 -5.62
C PRO A 45 -10.88 -9.08 -4.56
N GLY A 46 -10.32 -9.09 -3.34
CA GLY A 46 -10.91 -9.71 -2.16
C GLY A 46 -11.47 -8.67 -1.19
N PRO A 47 -11.97 -9.08 -0.01
CA PRO A 47 -12.61 -8.18 0.95
C PRO A 47 -11.79 -6.94 1.33
N THR A 48 -10.45 -7.05 1.34
CA THR A 48 -9.53 -5.97 1.69
C THR A 48 -9.14 -5.06 0.52
N THR A 49 -9.40 -5.49 -0.74
CA THR A 49 -9.00 -4.76 -1.95
C THR A 49 -10.16 -4.30 -2.82
N THR A 50 -11.39 -4.74 -2.53
CA THR A 50 -12.60 -4.35 -3.27
C THR A 50 -12.81 -2.83 -3.31
N SER A 51 -12.54 -2.10 -2.23
CA SER A 51 -12.68 -0.64 -2.21
C SER A 51 -11.72 0.06 -3.15
N PHE A 52 -10.48 -0.44 -3.28
CA PHE A 52 -9.49 0.06 -4.24
C PHE A 52 -9.84 -0.34 -5.67
N ALA A 53 -10.38 -1.55 -5.89
CA ALA A 53 -10.89 -1.94 -7.21
C ALA A 53 -12.07 -1.04 -7.64
N ALA A 54 -12.99 -0.73 -6.72
CA ALA A 54 -14.11 0.18 -6.98
C ALA A 54 -13.63 1.61 -7.28
N LEU A 55 -12.61 2.08 -6.57
CA LEU A 55 -11.96 3.37 -6.83
C LEU A 55 -11.46 3.50 -8.28
N TRP A 56 -11.10 2.38 -8.91
CA TRP A 56 -10.46 2.33 -10.24
C TRP A 56 -11.29 1.57 -11.29
N ALA A 57 -12.57 1.31 -11.02
CA ALA A 57 -13.39 0.41 -11.83
C ALA A 57 -13.42 0.77 -13.33
N ASP A 58 -13.42 2.07 -13.66
CA ASP A 58 -13.44 2.55 -15.04
C ASP A 58 -12.11 2.30 -15.78
N GLU A 59 -10.96 2.57 -15.15
CA GLU A 59 -9.64 2.29 -15.72
C GLU A 59 -9.37 0.79 -15.84
N ILE A 60 -9.79 0.01 -14.84
CA ILE A 60 -9.72 -1.45 -14.87
C ILE A 60 -10.57 -1.99 -16.03
N THR A 61 -11.78 -1.47 -16.20
CA THR A 61 -12.65 -1.84 -17.34
C THR A 61 -12.00 -1.53 -18.68
N ARG A 62 -11.36 -0.35 -18.82
CA ARG A 62 -10.60 0.02 -20.02
C ARG A 62 -9.42 -0.93 -20.28
N ASN A 63 -8.64 -1.25 -19.24
CA ASN A 63 -7.52 -2.19 -19.33
C ASN A 63 -8.00 -3.59 -19.76
N ASN A 64 -9.05 -4.11 -19.12
CA ASN A 64 -9.65 -5.41 -19.45
C ASN A 64 -10.14 -5.45 -20.91
N ALA A 65 -10.75 -4.37 -21.40
CA ALA A 65 -11.19 -4.27 -22.80
C ALA A 65 -10.00 -4.30 -23.78
N ALA A 66 -8.89 -3.64 -23.44
CA ALA A 66 -7.70 -3.64 -24.28
C ALA A 66 -7.03 -5.02 -24.41
N TYR A 67 -6.96 -5.79 -23.31
CA TYR A 67 -6.46 -7.16 -23.35
C TYR A 67 -7.36 -8.07 -24.22
N ARG A 68 -8.68 -7.98 -24.03
CA ARG A 68 -9.65 -8.72 -24.87
C ARG A 68 -9.53 -8.36 -26.35
N LYS A 69 -9.36 -7.08 -26.68
CA LYS A 69 -9.17 -6.62 -28.07
C LYS A 69 -7.92 -7.20 -28.73
N ARG A 70 -6.87 -7.50 -27.96
CA ARG A 70 -5.64 -8.15 -28.42
C ARG A 70 -5.75 -9.68 -28.47
N GLY A 71 -6.90 -10.25 -28.11
CA GLY A 71 -7.11 -11.70 -28.04
C GLY A 71 -6.48 -12.36 -26.81
N ASP A 72 -6.02 -11.60 -25.82
CA ASP A 72 -5.45 -12.17 -24.59
C ASP A 72 -6.57 -12.62 -23.65
N ARG A 73 -6.67 -13.94 -23.46
CA ARG A 73 -7.72 -14.61 -22.68
C ARG A 73 -7.25 -15.12 -21.33
N ARG A 74 -6.01 -14.80 -20.90
CA ARG A 74 -5.46 -15.28 -19.62
C ARG A 74 -6.20 -14.75 -18.40
N PHE A 75 -6.91 -13.62 -18.53
CA PHE A 75 -7.56 -12.91 -17.42
C PHE A 75 -9.08 -12.93 -17.51
N LEU A 76 -9.69 -14.03 -18.01
CA LEU A 76 -11.16 -14.11 -18.15
C LEU A 76 -11.91 -14.22 -16.82
N ALA A 77 -11.28 -14.76 -15.78
CA ALA A 77 -11.88 -14.96 -14.46
C ALA A 77 -11.64 -13.79 -13.48
N GLY A 78 -11.01 -12.70 -13.95
CA GLY A 78 -10.64 -11.56 -13.13
C GLY A 78 -10.31 -10.33 -13.95
N ASN A 79 -9.57 -9.39 -13.36
CA ASN A 79 -9.03 -8.25 -14.09
C ASN A 79 -7.71 -8.62 -14.76
N ALA A 80 -7.47 -8.04 -15.94
CA ALA A 80 -6.14 -7.95 -16.52
C ALA A 80 -5.17 -7.28 -15.51
N PRO A 81 -3.84 -7.51 -15.61
CA PRO A 81 -2.85 -7.02 -14.64
C PRO A 81 -3.13 -5.59 -14.18
N ALA A 82 -3.48 -5.49 -12.91
CA ALA A 82 -3.88 -4.27 -12.24
C ALA A 82 -3.39 -4.35 -10.79
N THR A 83 -2.50 -3.44 -10.43
CA THR A 83 -2.01 -3.27 -9.06
C THR A 83 -2.12 -1.80 -8.71
N GLU A 84 -2.35 -1.48 -7.46
CA GLU A 84 -2.33 -0.08 -7.02
C GLU A 84 -1.46 0.10 -5.79
N SER A 85 -1.00 1.33 -5.58
CA SER A 85 -0.30 1.72 -4.36
C SER A 85 -1.07 2.82 -3.68
N HIS A 86 -1.19 2.78 -2.35
CA HIS A 86 -1.98 3.73 -1.60
C HIS A 86 -1.32 4.27 -0.32
N PHE A 87 -1.77 5.46 0.05
CA PHE A 87 -1.51 6.11 1.33
C PHE A 87 -2.84 6.57 1.94
N VAL A 88 -3.11 6.15 3.18
CA VAL A 88 -4.41 6.39 3.84
C VAL A 88 -4.26 7.26 5.08
N ILE A 89 -4.90 8.43 5.09
CA ILE A 89 -5.03 9.28 6.28
C ILE A 89 -6.38 8.96 6.90
N ARG A 90 -6.40 8.62 8.20
CA ARG A 90 -7.64 8.39 8.95
C ARG A 90 -7.75 9.41 10.07
N SER A 91 -8.96 9.92 10.23
CA SER A 91 -9.42 10.69 11.39
C SER A 91 -10.78 10.14 11.82
N PRO A 92 -11.31 10.52 13.00
CA PRO A 92 -12.62 10.05 13.45
C PRO A 92 -13.79 10.33 12.49
N VAL A 93 -13.67 11.36 11.63
CA VAL A 93 -14.78 11.83 10.77
C VAL A 93 -14.48 11.79 9.27
N LYS A 94 -13.22 11.55 8.89
CA LYS A 94 -12.75 11.64 7.51
C LYS A 94 -11.65 10.62 7.26
N THR A 95 -11.81 9.83 6.20
CA THR A 95 -10.74 9.01 5.63
C THR A 95 -10.36 9.56 4.26
N VAL A 96 -9.07 9.72 4.02
CA VAL A 96 -8.53 10.15 2.73
C VAL A 96 -7.60 9.07 2.22
N VAL A 97 -7.77 8.69 0.95
CA VAL A 97 -6.95 7.69 0.26
C VAL A 97 -6.34 8.34 -0.96
N LEU A 98 -5.01 8.46 -0.99
CA LEU A 98 -4.28 8.71 -2.23
C LEU A 98 -3.92 7.35 -2.82
N SER A 99 -4.27 7.11 -4.08
CA SER A 99 -3.98 5.86 -4.77
C SER A 99 -3.40 6.12 -6.16
N VAL A 100 -2.47 5.27 -6.61
CA VAL A 100 -1.86 5.29 -7.94
C VAL A 100 -2.05 3.92 -8.58
N LEU A 101 -2.67 3.86 -9.76
CA LEU A 101 -3.02 2.60 -10.43
C LEU A 101 -1.98 2.22 -11.49
N ASN A 102 -1.37 1.05 -11.33
CA ASN A 102 -0.55 0.40 -12.34
C ASN A 102 -1.37 -0.56 -13.21
N THR A 103 -1.54 -0.20 -14.48
CA THR A 103 -2.02 -1.07 -15.55
C THR A 103 -1.15 -0.91 -16.79
N ALA A 104 -1.16 -1.92 -17.67
CA ALA A 104 -0.39 -1.86 -18.91
C ALA A 104 -0.86 -0.75 -19.86
N THR A 105 -2.12 -0.33 -19.80
CA THR A 105 -2.70 0.64 -20.74
C THR A 105 -2.62 2.08 -20.26
N ALA A 106 -2.56 2.31 -18.95
CA ALA A 106 -2.66 3.67 -18.39
C ALA A 106 -1.30 4.23 -17.93
N CYS A 107 -0.29 3.38 -17.77
CA CYS A 107 1.02 3.80 -17.29
C CYS A 107 2.05 3.94 -18.39
N ARG A 108 2.96 4.91 -18.21
CA ARG A 108 4.15 5.10 -19.04
C ARG A 108 5.40 4.67 -18.27
N HIS A 109 6.27 3.92 -18.92
CA HIS A 109 7.61 3.59 -18.40
C HIS A 109 8.46 4.86 -18.21
N ILE A 110 9.21 4.90 -17.12
CA ILE A 110 10.23 5.93 -16.85
C ILE A 110 11.62 5.31 -16.89
N ALA A 111 11.86 4.28 -16.07
CA ALA A 111 13.18 3.69 -15.88
C ALA A 111 13.08 2.24 -15.39
N THR A 112 14.18 1.50 -15.53
CA THR A 112 14.30 0.12 -15.06
C THR A 112 15.52 -0.01 -14.15
N ASP A 113 15.35 -0.68 -13.02
CA ASP A 113 16.42 -1.09 -12.13
C ASP A 113 16.56 -2.62 -12.21
N GLY A 114 17.53 -3.08 -12.99
CA GLY A 114 17.77 -4.51 -13.18
C GLY A 114 18.21 -5.23 -11.90
N VAL A 115 18.98 -4.55 -11.03
CA VAL A 115 19.49 -5.14 -9.77
C VAL A 115 18.36 -5.28 -8.76
N GLY A 116 17.55 -4.23 -8.58
CA GLY A 116 16.39 -4.26 -7.70
C GLY A 116 15.16 -4.92 -8.30
N ARG A 117 15.25 -5.43 -9.54
CA ARG A 117 14.17 -6.04 -10.32
C ARG A 117 12.87 -5.21 -10.28
N ALA A 118 13.01 -3.92 -10.53
CA ALA A 118 11.95 -2.94 -10.41
C ALA A 118 11.84 -2.07 -11.66
N THR A 119 10.62 -1.64 -11.96
CA THR A 119 10.32 -0.70 -13.04
C THR A 119 9.63 0.53 -12.45
N LEU A 120 10.17 1.71 -12.74
CA LEU A 120 9.55 2.97 -12.39
C LEU A 120 8.60 3.38 -13.52
N LYS A 121 7.37 3.74 -13.15
CA LYS A 121 6.32 4.16 -14.09
C LYS A 121 5.65 5.45 -13.63
N ARG A 122 5.12 6.21 -14.57
CA ARG A 122 4.15 7.29 -14.33
C ARG A 122 2.75 6.76 -14.63
N CYS A 123 1.85 6.86 -13.66
CA CYS A 123 0.55 6.21 -13.68
C CYS A 123 -0.55 7.18 -13.20
N PRO A 124 -1.83 6.94 -13.56
CA PRO A 124 -2.94 7.76 -13.05
C PRO A 124 -3.01 7.73 -11.53
N MET A 125 -3.37 8.87 -10.94
CA MET A 125 -3.48 9.05 -9.49
C MET A 125 -4.87 9.58 -9.13
N ARG A 126 -5.47 9.04 -8.07
CA ARG A 126 -6.77 9.48 -7.53
C ARG A 126 -6.67 9.79 -6.05
N LEU A 127 -7.46 10.77 -5.64
CA LEU A 127 -7.71 11.09 -4.25
C LEU A 127 -9.16 10.78 -3.92
N ALA A 128 -9.38 9.79 -3.07
CA ALA A 128 -10.69 9.47 -2.52
C ALA A 128 -10.84 10.07 -1.12
N VAL A 129 -11.98 10.70 -0.87
CA VAL A 129 -12.34 11.26 0.43
C VAL A 129 -13.66 10.62 0.85
N TYR A 130 -13.66 10.02 2.04
CA TYR A 130 -14.82 9.39 2.65
C TYR A 130 -15.15 10.11 3.97
N GLN A 131 -16.41 10.50 4.10
CA GLN A 131 -17.02 11.07 5.31
C GLN A 131 -18.37 10.37 5.53
N ALA A 132 -18.95 10.50 6.73
CA ALA A 132 -20.11 9.73 7.17
C ALA A 132 -21.25 9.58 6.14
N ASN A 133 -21.54 10.62 5.36
CA ASN A 133 -22.62 10.65 4.37
C ASN A 133 -22.17 11.08 2.96
N ARG A 134 -20.87 11.24 2.73
CA ARG A 134 -20.33 11.74 1.46
C ARG A 134 -19.07 10.99 1.07
N SER A 135 -18.97 10.65 -0.20
CA SER A 135 -17.72 10.20 -0.80
C SER A 135 -17.44 11.01 -2.07
N ALA A 136 -16.17 11.31 -2.29
CA ALA A 136 -15.71 12.00 -3.49
C ALA A 136 -14.45 11.30 -4.00
N ILE A 137 -14.41 11.05 -5.31
CA ILE A 137 -13.22 10.57 -6.01
C ILE A 137 -12.77 11.71 -6.93
N LEU A 138 -11.55 12.17 -6.71
CA LEU A 138 -10.96 13.26 -7.48
C LEU A 138 -9.82 12.72 -8.32
N ASN A 139 -9.74 13.17 -9.56
CA ASN A 139 -8.57 12.97 -10.39
C ASN A 139 -7.43 13.83 -9.82
N ALA A 140 -6.35 13.19 -9.38
CA ALA A 140 -5.18 13.85 -8.81
C ALA A 140 -4.01 13.91 -9.82
N GLY A 141 -4.30 13.75 -11.12
CA GLY A 141 -3.32 13.75 -12.19
C GLY A 141 -2.58 12.41 -12.28
N THR A 142 -1.24 12.47 -12.30
CA THR A 142 -0.39 11.28 -12.37
C THR A 142 0.61 11.25 -11.24
N GLY A 143 0.91 10.06 -10.74
CA GLY A 143 1.94 9.79 -9.73
C GLY A 143 2.93 8.74 -10.23
N CYS A 144 4.06 8.63 -9.53
CA CYS A 144 5.00 7.56 -9.82
C CYS A 144 4.64 6.27 -9.09
N PHE A 145 4.92 5.13 -9.73
CA PHE A 145 4.67 3.79 -9.23
C PHE A 145 5.89 2.92 -9.46
N ILE A 146 6.29 2.16 -8.44
CA ILE A 146 7.32 1.13 -8.56
C ILE A 146 6.64 -0.22 -8.75
N GLU A 147 6.76 -0.77 -9.95
CA GLU A 147 6.38 -2.14 -10.25
C GLU A 147 7.55 -3.07 -9.96
N TYR A 148 7.40 -3.95 -8.98
CA TYR A 148 8.38 -4.99 -8.68
C TYR A 148 8.10 -6.21 -9.53
N ALA A 149 9.14 -6.85 -10.04
CA ALA A 149 9.02 -8.19 -10.58
C ALA A 149 8.52 -9.16 -9.50
N ALA A 150 7.95 -10.29 -9.92
CA ALA A 150 7.63 -11.38 -9.00
C ALA A 150 8.87 -11.72 -8.17
N VAL A 151 8.69 -11.69 -6.85
CA VAL A 151 9.73 -11.97 -5.87
C VAL A 151 9.85 -13.49 -5.80
N GLU A 152 11.04 -14.02 -6.03
CA GLU A 152 11.31 -15.45 -5.84
C GLU A 152 11.23 -15.77 -4.34
N THR A 153 10.69 -16.94 -4.00
CA THR A 153 10.56 -17.39 -2.61
C THR A 153 11.89 -17.24 -1.87
N GLY A 154 11.90 -16.47 -0.78
CA GLY A 154 13.10 -16.22 0.04
C GLY A 154 13.88 -14.95 -0.30
N SER A 155 13.53 -14.21 -1.35
CA SER A 155 14.09 -12.89 -1.62
C SER A 155 13.25 -11.78 -0.95
N SER A 156 13.91 -10.73 -0.46
CA SER A 156 13.25 -9.54 0.11
C SER A 156 13.55 -8.31 -0.75
N ARG A 157 12.61 -7.35 -0.74
CA ARG A 157 12.82 -6.06 -1.41
C ARG A 157 13.71 -5.20 -0.52
N ASP A 158 14.72 -4.56 -1.11
CA ASP A 158 15.55 -3.57 -0.43
C ASP A 158 14.88 -2.19 -0.49
N PRO A 159 14.30 -1.69 0.63
CA PRO A 159 13.64 -0.39 0.65
C PRO A 159 14.63 0.77 0.52
N ALA A 160 15.93 0.58 0.81
CA ALA A 160 16.93 1.62 0.57
C ALA A 160 17.21 1.81 -0.92
N ARG A 161 16.92 0.79 -1.73
CA ARG A 161 17.06 0.84 -3.19
C ARG A 161 15.79 1.30 -3.88
N ASN A 162 14.67 0.69 -3.56
CA ASN A 162 13.39 0.95 -4.19
C ASN A 162 12.29 1.00 -3.13
N ALA A 163 11.72 2.18 -2.93
CA ALA A 163 10.57 2.34 -2.04
C ALA A 163 9.84 3.66 -2.34
N SER A 164 8.51 3.59 -2.32
CA SER A 164 7.64 4.75 -2.42
C SER A 164 7.16 5.18 -1.03
N TYR A 165 7.22 6.48 -0.77
CA TYR A 165 6.88 7.08 0.50
C TYR A 165 5.84 8.19 0.33
N ALA A 166 5.07 8.41 1.38
CA ALA A 166 4.23 9.58 1.50
C ALA A 166 4.16 10.09 2.94
N ALA A 167 3.85 11.37 3.08
CA ALA A 167 3.63 12.05 4.35
C ALA A 167 2.41 12.96 4.24
N TYR A 168 1.65 13.09 5.33
CA TYR A 168 0.58 14.08 5.40
C TYR A 168 1.07 15.31 6.15
N ASP A 169 1.20 16.43 5.43
CA ASP A 169 1.50 17.73 6.00
C ASP A 169 0.22 18.37 6.52
N LYS A 170 0.06 18.41 7.85
CA LYS A 170 -1.17 18.92 8.48
C LYS A 170 -1.33 20.44 8.36
N ASP A 171 -0.21 21.15 8.31
CA ASP A 171 -0.18 22.61 8.38
C ASP A 171 -0.59 23.19 7.03
N THR A 172 -0.10 22.59 5.94
CA THR A 172 -0.48 22.93 4.56
C THR A 172 -1.66 22.12 4.03
N ARG A 173 -2.10 21.08 4.76
CA ARG A 173 -3.13 20.10 4.34
C ARG A 173 -2.79 19.47 2.99
N THR A 174 -1.54 19.04 2.83
CA THR A 174 -1.05 18.40 1.60
C THR A 174 -0.57 16.99 1.86
N ILE A 175 -0.77 16.09 0.90
CA ILE A 175 -0.02 14.83 0.87
C ILE A 175 1.25 15.06 0.06
N ARG A 176 2.39 14.80 0.67
CA ARG A 176 3.70 14.81 0.01
C ARG A 176 4.01 13.38 -0.39
N THR A 177 4.40 13.17 -1.64
CA THR A 177 4.91 11.88 -2.13
C THR A 177 6.36 12.03 -2.54
N GLY A 178 7.09 10.93 -2.49
CA GLY A 178 8.46 10.82 -2.96
C GLY A 178 8.86 9.35 -3.01
N LEU A 179 9.92 9.02 -3.72
CA LEU A 179 10.40 7.64 -3.78
C LEU A 179 11.91 7.60 -4.00
N PHE A 180 12.51 6.50 -3.54
CA PHE A 180 13.83 6.07 -3.95
C PHE A 180 13.69 5.05 -5.07
N PHE A 181 14.50 5.20 -6.12
CA PHE A 181 14.60 4.26 -7.22
C PHE A 181 16.06 4.02 -7.57
N ALA A 182 16.48 2.76 -7.69
CA ALA A 182 17.86 2.36 -7.89
C ALA A 182 18.85 2.97 -6.85
N GLY A 183 18.39 3.19 -5.61
CA GLY A 183 19.19 3.76 -4.52
C GLY A 183 19.35 5.28 -4.56
N GLN A 184 18.61 5.97 -5.43
CA GLN A 184 18.64 7.43 -5.56
C GLN A 184 17.23 8.01 -5.37
N PRO A 185 17.10 9.21 -4.78
CA PRO A 185 15.84 9.95 -4.82
C PRO A 185 15.41 10.19 -6.27
N ALA A 186 14.14 9.94 -6.59
CA ALA A 186 13.57 10.29 -7.87
C ALA A 186 12.87 11.65 -7.77
N ASP A 187 13.60 12.73 -8.05
CA ASP A 187 13.10 14.10 -7.88
C ASP A 187 11.83 14.38 -8.72
N ASP A 188 11.76 13.83 -9.93
CA ASP A 188 10.59 13.92 -10.83
C ASP A 188 9.34 13.17 -10.34
N CYS A 189 9.44 12.50 -9.20
CA CYS A 189 8.35 11.78 -8.53
C CYS A 189 7.94 12.43 -7.20
N ILE A 190 8.53 13.58 -6.86
CA ILE A 190 8.13 14.36 -5.70
C ILE A 190 6.91 15.19 -6.05
N THR A 191 5.78 14.91 -5.41
CA THR A 191 4.50 15.58 -5.68
C THR A 191 3.89 16.10 -4.39
N ARG A 192 3.18 17.23 -4.47
CA ARG A 192 2.34 17.76 -3.38
C ARG A 192 0.89 17.77 -3.86
N ILE A 193 0.05 17.01 -3.18
CA ILE A 193 -1.37 16.87 -3.50
C ILE A 193 -2.17 17.62 -2.44
N PRO A 194 -2.78 18.77 -2.76
CA PRO A 194 -3.62 19.47 -1.80
C PRO A 194 -4.88 18.67 -1.49
N LEU A 195 -5.25 18.63 -0.21
CA LEU A 195 -6.54 18.07 0.18
C LEU A 195 -7.65 19.10 -0.04
N PRO A 196 -8.79 18.70 -0.64
CA PRO A 196 -9.95 19.58 -0.77
C PRO A 196 -10.38 20.13 0.58
N GLN A 197 -10.64 21.43 0.60
CA GLN A 197 -11.37 22.07 1.69
C GLN A 197 -12.83 21.61 1.60
N GLY A 198 -13.36 21.10 2.70
CA GLY A 198 -14.74 20.61 2.77
C GLY A 198 -15.20 20.50 4.20
#